data_AF-A0A3A6FYL3-F1
#
_entry.id   AF-A0A3A6FYL3-F1
#
_cell.length_a   1.000
_cell.length_b   1.000
_cell.length_c   1.000
_cell.angle_alpha   90.00
_cell.angle_beta   90.00
_cell.angle_gamma   90.00
#
_symmetry.space_group_name_H-M   'P 1'
#
loop_
_entity.id
_entity.type
_entity.pdbx_description
1 polymer ?
#
loop_
_entity_poly.entity_id
_entity_poly.type
_entity_poly.pdbx_seq_one_letter_code
_entity_poly.pdbx_strand_id
1 'polypeptide(L)' 'MVDKKELEEVYKQNLENDIINAISKIKKIELRKAFDVYYSSKLAEQIEKGEYGIENLDAKYLAEDLIENELKLFE' A
#
# COMPACT_ATOMS: atom_id res chain seq x y z
N MET A 1 -28.39 -4.86 -3.61
CA MET A 1 -27.43 -5.75 -2.93
C MET A 1 -26.07 -5.24 -3.35
N VAL A 2 -25.20 -4.85 -2.40
CA VAL A 2 -23.82 -4.46 -2.74
C VAL A 2 -23.14 -5.69 -3.32
N ASP A 3 -22.55 -5.56 -4.50
CA ASP A 3 -21.86 -6.68 -5.13
C ASP A 3 -20.61 -7.01 -4.32
N LYS A 4 -20.33 -8.30 -4.09
CA LYS A 4 -19.19 -8.74 -3.26
C LYS A 4 -17.87 -8.20 -3.81
N LYS A 5 -17.79 -8.06 -5.13
CA LYS A 5 -16.64 -7.49 -5.84
C LYS A 5 -16.45 -6.00 -5.56
N GLU A 6 -17.53 -5.22 -5.57
CA GLU A 6 -17.46 -3.78 -5.25
C GLU A 6 -16.94 -3.57 -3.83
N LEU A 7 -17.37 -4.42 -2.89
CA LEU A 7 -16.91 -4.35 -1.51
C LEU A 7 -15.42 -4.68 -1.38
N GLU A 8 -14.95 -5.73 -2.06
CA GLU A 8 -13.54 -6.13 -2.09
C GLU A 8 -12.64 -5.03 -2.70
N GLU A 9 -13.09 -4.40 -3.79
CA GLU A 9 -12.38 -3.27 -4.40
C GLU A 9 -12.27 -2.07 -3.46
N VAL A 10 -13.35 -1.71 -2.76
CA VAL A 10 -13.35 -0.61 -1.78
C VAL A 10 -12.42 -0.92 -0.61
N TYR A 11 -12.44 -2.15 -0.08
CA TYR A 11 -11.53 -2.54 1.00
C TYR A 11 -10.07 -2.42 0.57
N LYS A 12 -9.75 -2.90 -0.63
CA LYS A 12 -8.41 -2.79 -1.18
C LYS A 12 -7.99 -1.33 -1.34
N GLN A 13 -8.80 -0.50 -1.99
CA GLN A 13 -8.50 0.94 -2.15
C GLN A 13 -8.27 1.65 -0.81
N ASN A 14 -9.02 1.30 0.23
CA ASN A 14 -8.80 1.84 1.57
C ASN A 14 -7.43 1.42 2.12
N LEU A 15 -7.07 0.14 1.97
CA LEU A 15 -5.75 -0.36 2.37
C LEU A 15 -4.62 0.36 1.62
N GLU A 16 -4.71 0.52 0.30
CA GLU A 16 -3.70 1.23 -0.49
C GLU A 16 -3.51 2.66 0.02
N ASN A 17 -4.62 3.38 0.25
CA ASN A 17 -4.58 4.74 0.80
C ASN A 17 -3.95 4.80 2.19
N ASP A 18 -4.26 3.84 3.06
CA ASP A 18 -3.68 3.77 4.41
C ASP A 18 -2.18 3.51 4.38
N ILE A 19 -1.71 2.64 3.47
CA ILE A 19 -0.28 2.38 3.26
C ILE A 19 0.42 3.66 2.78
N ILE A 20 -0.12 4.32 1.74
CA ILE A 20 0.45 5.56 1.19
C ILE A 20 0.53 6.65 2.27
N ASN A 21 -0.52 6.80 3.07
CA ASN A 21 -0.55 7.74 4.20
C ASN A 21 0.50 7.38 5.26
N ALA A 22 0.69 6.10 5.56
CA ALA A 22 1.72 5.65 6.49
C ALA A 22 3.13 5.94 5.95
N ILE A 23 3.41 5.66 4.67
CA ILE A 23 4.69 5.98 4.02
C ILE A 23 5.00 7.48 4.13
N SER A 24 4.03 8.33 3.77
CA SER A 24 4.17 9.79 3.85
C SER A 24 4.54 10.25 5.27
N LYS A 25 3.87 9.71 6.29
CA LYS A 25 4.12 10.05 7.70
C LYS A 25 5.48 9.55 8.20
N ILE A 26 5.85 8.31 7.89
CA ILE A 26 7.10 7.68 8.38
C ILE A 26 8.32 8.35 7.74
N LYS A 27 8.31 8.53 6.42
CA LYS A 27 9.43 9.15 5.68
C LYS A 27 9.39 10.67 5.66
N LYS A 28 8.31 11.29 6.16
CA LYS A 28 8.08 12.74 6.15
C LYS A 28 8.20 13.32 4.73
N ILE A 29 7.56 12.64 3.77
CA ILE A 29 7.51 13.04 2.36
C ILE A 29 6.10 13.48 1.98
N GLU A 30 6.00 14.32 0.96
CA GLU A 30 4.72 14.72 0.37
C GLU A 30 3.89 13.50 -0.04
N LEU A 31 2.57 13.60 0.13
CA LEU A 31 1.65 12.51 -0.21
C LEU A 31 1.82 12.06 -1.66
N ARG A 32 2.03 13.01 -2.57
CA ARG A 32 2.31 12.73 -3.99
C ARG A 32 3.55 11.84 -4.19
N LYS A 33 4.64 12.09 -3.45
CA LYS A 33 5.84 11.24 -3.53
C LYS A 33 5.57 9.85 -2.95
N ALA A 34 4.77 9.76 -1.89
CA ALA A 34 4.36 8.46 -1.33
C ALA A 34 3.49 7.65 -2.31
N PHE A 35 2.62 8.31 -3.07
CA PHE A 35 1.86 7.70 -4.18
C PHE A 35 2.80 7.11 -5.23
N ASP A 36 3.76 7.90 -5.71
CA ASP A 36 4.71 7.47 -6.73
C ASP A 36 5.55 6.27 -6.24
N VAL A 37 5.96 6.28 -4.96
CA VAL A 37 6.67 5.17 -4.31
C VAL A 37 5.79 3.91 -4.25
N TYR A 38 4.57 4.01 -3.73
CA TYR A 38 3.69 2.86 -3.57
C TYR A 38 3.39 2.19 -4.90
N TYR A 39 2.96 2.95 -5.90
CA TYR A 39 2.61 2.37 -7.21
C TYR A 39 3.83 1.91 -8.04
N SER A 40 5.05 2.28 -7.63
CA SER A 40 6.29 1.75 -8.20
C SER A 40 6.85 0.54 -7.44
N SER A 41 6.21 0.14 -6.33
CA SER A 41 6.67 -0.93 -5.46
C SER A 41 6.19 -2.31 -5.89
N LYS A 42 6.92 -3.34 -5.46
CA LYS A 42 6.45 -4.73 -5.59
C LYS A 42 5.26 -5.00 -4.68
N LEU A 43 5.19 -4.35 -3.52
CA LEU A 43 4.06 -4.46 -2.59
C LEU A 43 2.72 -4.14 -3.29
N ALA A 44 2.66 -3.10 -4.12
CA ALA A 44 1.43 -2.77 -4.85
C ALA A 44 1.03 -3.90 -5.81
N GLU A 45 1.98 -4.54 -6.50
CA GLU A 45 1.67 -5.72 -7.32
C GLU A 45 1.17 -6.91 -6.49
N GLN A 46 1.70 -7.10 -5.29
CA GLN A 46 1.30 -8.19 -4.39
C GLN A 46 -0.12 -7.98 -3.86
N ILE A 47 -0.46 -6.75 -3.48
CA ILE A 47 -1.81 -6.36 -3.07
C ILE A 47 -2.78 -6.49 -4.24
N GLU A 48 -2.36 -6.13 -5.46
CA GLU A 48 -3.19 -6.31 -6.67
C GLU A 48 -3.54 -7.77 -6.90
N LYS A 49 -2.58 -8.67 -6.72
CA LYS A 49 -2.74 -10.12 -6.93
C LYS A 49 -3.39 -10.85 -5.75
N GLY A 50 -3.57 -10.18 -4.60
CA GLY A 50 -3.99 -10.83 -3.35
C GLY A 50 -3.00 -11.91 -2.90
N GLU A 51 -1.71 -11.69 -3.12
CA GLU A 51 -0.67 -12.69 -2.81
C GLU A 51 -0.65 -13.00 -1.31
N TYR A 52 -0.76 -14.27 -0.96
CA TYR A 52 -0.68 -14.76 0.43
C TYR A 52 -1.67 -14.12 1.41
N GLY A 53 -2.73 -13.48 0.93
CA GLY A 53 -3.68 -12.74 1.78
C GLY A 53 -3.08 -11.46 2.37
N ILE A 54 -2.08 -10.87 1.71
CA ILE A 54 -1.37 -9.65 2.12
C ILE A 54 -2.33 -8.47 2.38
N GLU A 55 -3.48 -8.45 1.70
CA GLU A 55 -4.54 -7.47 1.88
C GLU A 55 -5.21 -7.49 3.28
N ASN A 56 -4.94 -8.53 4.07
CA ASN A 56 -5.43 -8.65 5.44
C ASN A 56 -4.42 -8.16 6.49
N LEU A 57 -3.22 -7.75 6.08
CA LEU A 57 -2.18 -7.23 6.97
C LEU A 57 -2.38 -5.75 7.29
N ASP A 58 -1.79 -5.30 8.40
CA ASP A 58 -1.86 -3.91 8.84
C ASP A 58 -1.10 -2.97 7.88
N ALA A 59 -1.74 -1.87 7.49
CA ALA A 59 -1.18 -0.92 6.54
C ALA A 59 0.16 -0.31 7.00
N LYS A 60 0.36 -0.11 8.31
CA LYS A 60 1.61 0.41 8.86
C LYS A 60 2.73 -0.62 8.73
N TYR A 61 2.43 -1.89 9.00
CA TYR A 61 3.38 -2.99 8.81
C TYR A 61 3.81 -3.09 7.35
N LEU A 62 2.86 -3.06 6.41
CA LEU A 62 3.15 -3.11 4.98
C LEU A 62 3.99 -1.90 4.51
N ALA A 63 3.69 -0.71 5.02
CA ALA A 63 4.47 0.49 4.74
C ALA A 63 5.92 0.38 5.28
N GLU A 64 6.10 -0.16 6.47
CA GLU A 64 7.44 -0.39 7.07
C GLU A 64 8.23 -1.44 6.28
N ASP A 65 7.59 -2.55 5.88
CA ASP A 65 8.21 -3.58 5.04
C ASP A 65 8.67 -3.02 3.69
N LEU A 66 7.82 -2.26 3.00
CA LEU A 66 8.19 -1.58 1.74
C LEU A 66 9.38 -0.65 1.96
N ILE A 67 9.37 0.12 3.06
CA ILE A 67 10.46 1.05 3.39
C ILE A 67 11.79 0.32 3.61
N GLU A 68 11.77 -0.84 4.27
CA GLU A 68 12.96 -1.60 4.61
C GLU A 68 13.50 -2.40 3.41
N ASN A 69 12.61 -2.97 2.60
CA ASN A 69 12.97 -3.87 1.51
C ASN A 69 13.16 -3.18 0.15
N GLU A 70 12.52 -2.02 -0.05
CA GLU A 70 12.53 -1.29 -1.33
C GLU A 70 13.14 0.12 -1.18
N LEU A 71 14.21 0.25 -0.40
CA LEU A 71 14.89 1.52 -0.07
C LEU A 71 15.20 2.41 -1.29
N LYS A 72 15.52 1.81 -2.45
CA LYS A 72 15.84 2.53 -3.70
C LYS A 72 14.71 3.42 -4.20
N LEU A 73 13.46 3.17 -3.79
CA LEU A 73 12.32 4.00 -4.15
C LEU A 73 12.31 5.34 -3.40
N PHE A 74 13.10 5.48 -2.34
CA PHE A 74 13.13 6.66 -1.47
C PHE A 74 14.35 7.56 -1.67
N GLU A 75 15.32 7.13 -2.48
CA GLU A 75 16.55 7.88 -2.79
C GLU A 75 16.30 9.12 -3.67
#